data_AF-A0A1C5MUA3-F1
#
_entry.id   AF-A0A1C5MUA3-F1
#
_cell.length_a   1.000
_cell.length_b   1.000
_cell.length_c   1.000
_cell.angle_alpha   90.00
_cell.angle_beta   90.00
_cell.angle_gamma   90.00
#
_symmetry.space_group_name_H-M   'P 1'
#
loop_
_entity.id
_entity.type
_entity.pdbx_description
1 polymer ?
#
loop_
_entity_poly.entity_id
_entity_poly.type
_entity_poly.pdbx_seq_one_letter_code
_entity_poly.pdbx_strand_id
1 'polypeptide(L)'
;MKTRTLIESIKSRAFYLVLCLAMAAGFVGCSTEEVTEDDDITGLYIGGSEDTGETKITISKNSSGYTFNCTYEDWAAANSRLNVPIVEWNGTFTKIPSDVIKNSKGEKIGEIEFTKTSEYIQVEFTSFIEPKDTYRAKKGGEMADVNL
;
A
#
# COMPACT_ATOMS: atom_id res chain seq x y z
N MET A 1 32.91 73.53 12.93
CA MET A 1 31.54 73.98 12.57
C MET A 1 30.64 72.76 12.67
N LYS A 2 29.62 72.82 13.55
CA LYS A 2 28.28 72.17 13.49
C LYS A 2 28.20 70.69 13.03
N THR A 3 27.53 69.73 13.67
CA THR A 3 26.48 69.69 14.69
C THR A 3 26.14 68.21 14.87
N ARG A 4 25.86 67.80 16.11
CA ARG A 4 24.74 66.93 16.55
C ARG A 4 24.51 65.61 15.78
N THR A 5 24.67 64.45 16.40
CA THR A 5 23.66 63.80 17.29
C THR A 5 22.26 63.75 16.65
N LEU A 6 21.60 62.59 16.66
CA LEU A 6 20.20 62.32 16.26
C LEU A 6 19.96 61.53 14.95
N ILE A 7 20.78 60.51 14.66
CA ILE A 7 20.31 59.29 13.96
C ILE A 7 20.99 58.09 14.65
N GLU A 8 20.96 58.00 15.97
CA GLU A 8 19.98 57.14 16.65
C GLU A 8 18.82 56.59 15.80
N SER A 9 18.46 55.36 16.11
CA SER A 9 17.10 55.02 16.56
C SER A 9 16.35 53.98 15.73
N ILE A 10 16.83 53.55 14.56
CA ILE A 10 16.01 52.61 13.74
C ILE A 10 16.67 51.26 13.44
N LYS A 11 17.99 51.16 13.28
CA LYS A 11 18.59 49.87 12.86
C LYS A 11 18.96 48.92 14.00
N SER A 12 18.90 49.36 15.26
CA SER A 12 19.35 48.57 16.41
C SER A 12 18.21 47.90 17.21
N ARG A 13 16.94 48.03 16.77
CA ARG A 13 15.78 47.52 17.51
C ARG A 13 14.70 46.84 16.66
N ALA A 14 14.91 46.68 15.37
CA ALA A 14 14.07 45.81 14.57
C ALA A 14 14.67 44.41 14.57
N PHE A 15 14.15 43.58 15.48
CA PHE A 15 13.83 42.18 15.20
C PHE A 15 15.04 41.32 14.74
N TYR A 16 15.78 40.54 15.53
CA TYR A 16 15.39 39.66 16.65
C TYR A 16 14.06 38.89 16.52
N LEU A 17 13.39 38.91 15.36
CA LEU A 17 12.06 38.29 15.22
C LEU A 17 11.81 37.67 13.83
N VAL A 18 12.84 37.26 13.11
CA VAL A 18 12.67 36.35 11.96
C VAL A 18 13.81 35.34 11.92
N LEU A 19 14.00 34.61 13.02
CA LEU A 19 14.92 33.46 13.10
C LEU A 19 14.29 32.26 13.83
N CYS A 20 12.97 32.08 13.72
CA CYS A 20 12.25 30.92 14.22
C CYS A 20 11.06 30.56 13.32
N LEU A 21 11.30 30.26 12.04
CA LEU A 21 10.43 29.35 11.30
C LEU A 21 11.27 28.13 10.88
N ALA A 22 11.73 27.40 11.90
CA ALA A 22 12.16 26.04 11.72
C ALA A 22 10.91 25.20 11.39
N MET A 23 10.81 24.84 10.11
CA MET A 23 10.28 23.57 9.61
C MET A 23 9.33 22.83 10.57
N ALA A 24 8.08 23.25 10.63
CA ALA A 24 6.99 22.32 10.89
C ALA A 24 6.46 21.82 9.54
N ALA A 25 7.31 21.11 8.80
CA ALA A 25 6.78 20.09 7.90
C ALA A 25 6.27 18.98 8.83
N GLY A 26 5.04 19.15 9.31
CA GLY A 26 4.29 18.07 9.91
C GLY A 26 4.09 17.04 8.82
N PHE A 27 5.04 16.12 8.67
CA PHE A 27 4.70 14.80 8.21
C PHE A 27 3.72 14.30 9.27
N VAL A 28 2.42 14.36 8.94
CA VAL A 28 1.48 13.38 9.46
C VAL A 28 2.08 12.06 9.01
N GLY A 29 2.96 11.51 9.86
CA GLY A 29 3.64 10.26 9.60
C GLY A 29 2.58 9.20 9.63
N CYS A 30 2.01 8.90 8.47
CA CYS A 30 1.52 7.56 8.20
C CYS A 30 2.77 6.69 8.31
N SER A 31 3.10 6.23 9.51
CA SER A 31 4.28 5.40 9.75
C SER A 31 4.04 4.08 9.05
N THR A 32 4.53 4.01 7.82
CA THR A 32 4.60 2.76 7.08
C THR A 32 5.66 1.93 7.80
N GLU A 33 5.24 0.82 8.39
CA GLU A 33 6.15 -0.12 9.05
C GLU A 33 6.76 -1.03 7.99
N GLU A 34 7.99 -1.50 8.22
CA GLU A 34 8.60 -2.48 7.34
C GLU A 34 7.91 -3.85 7.50
N VAL A 35 7.55 -4.47 6.38
CA VAL A 35 7.03 -5.85 6.35
C VAL A 35 8.22 -6.80 6.40
N THR A 36 8.46 -7.39 7.57
CA THR A 36 9.64 -8.25 7.80
C THR A 36 9.30 -9.62 8.39
N GLU A 37 8.07 -9.82 8.87
CA GLU A 37 7.66 -11.05 9.54
C GLU A 37 6.71 -11.89 8.68
N ASP A 38 6.90 -13.21 8.67
CA ASP A 38 6.08 -14.11 7.86
C ASP A 38 4.61 -14.14 8.31
N ASP A 39 4.37 -13.97 9.62
CA ASP A 39 3.03 -13.91 10.21
C ASP A 39 2.29 -12.61 9.82
N ASP A 40 3.03 -11.54 9.49
CA ASP A 40 2.45 -10.30 8.99
C ASP A 40 1.74 -10.53 7.64
N ILE A 41 2.29 -11.38 6.76
CA ILE A 41 1.79 -11.48 5.38
C ILE A 41 0.92 -12.70 5.07
N THR A 42 0.83 -13.67 5.98
CA THR A 42 -0.02 -14.86 5.77
C THR A 42 -1.48 -14.59 6.12
N GLY A 43 -2.41 -15.21 5.41
CA GLY A 43 -3.84 -15.07 5.64
C GLY A 43 -4.64 -14.66 4.40
N LEU A 44 -5.88 -14.24 4.63
CA LEU A 44 -6.82 -13.77 3.63
C LEU A 44 -6.81 -12.24 3.58
N TYR A 45 -6.73 -11.71 2.36
CA TYR A 45 -6.85 -10.30 2.03
C TYR A 45 -8.08 -10.11 1.14
N ILE A 46 -8.87 -9.09 1.44
CA ILE A 46 -10.06 -8.73 0.66
C ILE A 46 -9.90 -7.31 0.14
N GLY A 47 -10.28 -7.08 -1.10
CA GLY A 47 -10.28 -5.78 -1.73
C GLY A 47 -11.28 -5.69 -2.87
N GLY A 48 -11.24 -4.56 -3.56
CA GLY A 48 -12.23 -4.23 -4.59
C GLY A 48 -13.30 -3.28 -4.09
N SER A 49 -14.34 -3.10 -4.90
CA SER A 49 -15.48 -2.24 -4.61
C SER A 49 -16.74 -2.77 -5.30
N GLU A 50 -17.92 -2.34 -4.83
CA GLU A 50 -19.20 -2.76 -5.41
C GLU A 50 -19.33 -2.42 -6.91
N ASP A 51 -18.58 -1.42 -7.39
CA ASP A 51 -18.64 -0.94 -8.77
C ASP A 51 -17.55 -1.54 -9.68
N THR A 52 -16.46 -2.07 -9.11
CA THR A 52 -15.28 -2.52 -9.87
C THR A 52 -15.01 -4.01 -9.78
N GLY A 53 -15.67 -4.72 -8.88
CA GLY A 53 -15.41 -6.13 -8.62
C GLY A 53 -14.68 -6.39 -7.31
N GLU A 54 -14.58 -7.67 -6.94
CA GLU A 54 -13.97 -8.14 -5.70
C GLU A 54 -12.65 -8.87 -5.97
N THR A 55 -11.64 -8.57 -5.16
CA THR A 55 -10.35 -9.25 -5.16
C THR A 55 -10.19 -10.00 -3.84
N LYS A 56 -9.91 -11.30 -3.91
CA LYS A 56 -9.49 -12.11 -2.75
C LYS A 56 -8.10 -12.66 -2.99
N ILE A 57 -7.18 -12.37 -2.08
CA ILE A 57 -5.81 -12.89 -2.13
C ILE A 57 -5.58 -13.71 -0.86
N THR A 58 -5.18 -14.97 -1.04
CA THR A 58 -4.79 -15.86 0.06
C THR A 58 -3.31 -16.18 -0.04
N ILE A 59 -2.61 -16.00 1.08
CA ILE A 59 -1.18 -16.26 1.20
C ILE A 59 -0.95 -17.23 2.34
N SER A 60 -0.15 -18.27 2.10
CA SER A 60 0.23 -19.24 3.13
C SER A 60 1.72 -19.55 3.05
N LYS A 61 2.33 -19.82 4.20
CA LYS A 61 3.74 -20.19 4.28
C LYS A 61 3.92 -21.67 3.95
N ASN A 62 4.98 -21.99 3.22
CA ASN A 62 5.42 -23.36 2.98
C ASN A 62 6.93 -23.48 3.28
N SER A 63 7.52 -24.68 3.12
CA SER A 63 8.93 -24.93 3.43
C SER A 63 9.94 -24.16 2.56
N SER A 64 9.48 -23.57 1.46
CA SER A 64 10.33 -22.95 0.43
C SER A 64 9.99 -21.48 0.17
N GLY A 65 9.08 -20.90 0.96
CA GLY A 65 8.56 -19.54 0.78
C GLY A 65 7.05 -19.51 1.02
N TYR A 66 6.30 -19.02 0.04
CA TYR A 66 4.89 -18.73 0.14
C TYR A 66 4.10 -19.30 -1.03
N THR A 67 2.90 -19.81 -0.75
CA THR A 67 1.86 -20.05 -1.75
C THR A 67 1.00 -18.80 -1.89
N PHE A 68 0.60 -18.51 -3.12
CA PHE A 68 -0.23 -17.38 -3.51
C PHE A 68 -1.42 -17.87 -4.33
N ASN A 69 -2.61 -17.44 -3.94
CA ASN A 69 -3.83 -17.58 -4.73
C ASN A 69 -4.52 -16.22 -4.78
N CYS A 70 -4.90 -15.76 -5.98
CA CYS A 70 -5.69 -14.56 -6.18
C CYS A 70 -6.90 -14.91 -7.05
N THR A 71 -8.09 -14.51 -6.59
CA THR A 71 -9.31 -14.53 -7.39
C THR A 71 -9.82 -13.11 -7.58
N TYR A 72 -10.22 -12.78 -8.80
CA TYR A 72 -10.86 -11.52 -9.14
C TYR A 72 -12.22 -11.79 -9.80
N GLU A 73 -13.27 -11.16 -9.27
CA GLU A 73 -14.61 -11.16 -9.85
C GLU A 73 -14.88 -9.79 -10.46
N ASP A 74 -15.02 -9.69 -11.78
CA ASP A 74 -15.27 -8.40 -12.44
C ASP A 74 -16.78 -8.07 -12.45
N TRP A 75 -17.18 -7.20 -11.52
CA TRP A 75 -18.57 -6.73 -11.39
C TRP A 75 -18.86 -5.45 -12.20
N ALA A 76 -18.00 -5.04 -13.13
CA ALA A 76 -18.25 -3.88 -13.97
C ALA A 76 -19.66 -3.96 -14.59
N ALA A 77 -20.34 -2.80 -14.72
CA ALA A 77 -21.72 -2.74 -15.20
C ALA A 77 -21.95 -3.36 -16.60
N ALA A 78 -20.88 -3.55 -17.38
CA ALA A 78 -20.91 -4.27 -18.66
C ALA A 78 -21.10 -5.79 -18.50
N ASN A 79 -20.80 -6.35 -17.32
CA ASN A 79 -20.94 -7.76 -16.99
C ASN A 79 -22.30 -8.00 -16.31
N SER A 80 -22.97 -9.09 -16.67
CA SER A 80 -24.21 -9.50 -16.00
C SER A 80 -23.87 -10.16 -14.66
N ARG A 81 -24.60 -9.80 -13.59
CA ARG A 81 -24.53 -10.50 -12.28
C ARG A 81 -24.76 -12.01 -12.36
N LEU A 82 -25.36 -12.52 -13.46
CA LEU A 82 -25.61 -13.94 -13.68
C LEU A 82 -24.43 -14.69 -14.34
N ASN A 83 -23.47 -13.98 -14.93
CA ASN A 83 -22.30 -14.53 -15.62
C ASN A 83 -21.06 -13.67 -15.33
N VAL A 84 -20.75 -13.47 -14.05
CA VAL A 84 -19.56 -12.73 -13.62
C VAL A 84 -18.31 -13.53 -14.02
N PRO A 85 -17.40 -12.97 -14.83
CA PRO A 85 -16.15 -13.65 -15.12
C PRO A 85 -15.29 -13.66 -13.87
N ILE A 86 -14.93 -14.87 -13.43
CA ILE A 86 -14.00 -15.09 -12.33
C ILE A 86 -12.65 -15.44 -12.95
N VAL A 87 -11.62 -14.70 -12.57
CA VAL A 87 -10.24 -14.99 -12.95
C VAL A 87 -9.45 -15.44 -11.73
N GLU A 88 -8.58 -16.41 -11.93
CA GLU A 88 -7.77 -17.00 -10.87
C GLU A 88 -6.29 -17.08 -11.25
N TRP A 89 -5.42 -16.67 -10.34
CA TRP A 89 -3.98 -16.80 -10.43
C TRP A 89 -3.44 -17.61 -9.26
N ASN A 90 -2.64 -18.62 -9.59
CA ASN A 90 -2.02 -19.51 -8.63
C ASN A 90 -0.50 -19.53 -8.81
N GLY A 91 0.24 -19.34 -7.73
CA GLY A 91 1.68 -19.39 -7.79
C GLY A 91 2.39 -19.40 -6.45
N THR A 92 3.68 -19.16 -6.50
CA THR A 92 4.57 -19.12 -5.34
C THR A 92 5.56 -17.98 -5.46
N PHE A 93 5.96 -17.44 -4.32
CA PHE A 93 7.03 -16.45 -4.18
C PHE A 93 7.83 -16.74 -2.90
N THR A 94 8.96 -16.08 -2.72
CA THR A 94 9.96 -16.41 -1.67
C THR A 94 10.45 -15.23 -0.85
N LYS A 95 10.33 -14.00 -1.37
CA LYS A 95 10.83 -12.79 -0.72
C LYS A 95 9.68 -11.85 -0.34
N ILE A 96 9.94 -11.04 0.68
CA ILE A 96 9.09 -9.93 1.13
C ILE A 96 9.96 -8.66 1.25
N PRO A 97 9.38 -7.45 1.10
CA PRO A 97 7.97 -7.19 0.78
C PRO A 97 7.62 -7.46 -0.68
N SER A 98 8.61 -7.76 -1.53
CA SER A 98 8.36 -7.95 -2.95
C SER A 98 9.12 -9.11 -3.58
N ASP A 99 8.47 -9.72 -4.57
CA ASP A 99 9.01 -10.82 -5.35
C ASP A 99 8.18 -11.05 -6.63
N VAL A 100 8.71 -11.90 -7.51
CA VAL A 100 8.00 -12.40 -8.68
C VAL A 100 7.26 -13.67 -8.33
N ILE A 101 5.96 -13.71 -8.63
CA ILE A 101 5.13 -14.90 -8.49
C ILE A 101 5.32 -15.79 -9.72
N LYS A 102 5.58 -17.07 -9.46
CA LYS A 102 5.69 -18.11 -10.50
C LYS A 102 4.60 -19.16 -10.35
N ASN A 103 4.01 -19.61 -11.45
CA ASN A 103 3.04 -20.71 -11.45
C ASN A 103 3.73 -22.09 -11.30
N SER A 104 2.94 -23.16 -11.31
CA SER A 104 3.43 -24.55 -11.19
C SER A 104 4.38 -24.99 -12.31
N LYS A 105 4.40 -24.30 -13.44
CA LYS A 105 5.34 -24.53 -14.55
C LYS A 105 6.61 -23.69 -14.44
N GLY A 106 6.73 -22.84 -13.42
CA GLY A 106 7.83 -21.90 -13.25
C GLY A 106 7.72 -20.63 -14.09
N GLU A 107 6.59 -20.41 -14.77
CA GLU A 107 6.34 -19.21 -15.57
C GLU A 107 6.01 -18.04 -14.66
N LYS A 108 6.55 -16.85 -14.96
CA LYS A 108 6.25 -15.62 -14.21
C LYS A 108 4.83 -15.17 -14.56
N ILE A 109 3.96 -15.08 -13.56
CA ILE A 109 2.56 -14.69 -13.74
C ILE A 109 2.24 -13.30 -13.19
N GLY A 110 3.13 -12.75 -12.36
CA GLY A 110 3.02 -11.41 -11.84
C GLY A 110 4.08 -11.11 -10.79
N GLU A 111 3.92 -9.98 -10.12
CA GLU A 111 4.73 -9.55 -8.98
C GLU A 111 3.84 -9.17 -7.81
N ILE A 112 4.40 -9.27 -6.62
CA ILE A 112 3.73 -8.95 -5.36
C ILE A 112 4.50 -7.86 -4.62
N GLU A 113 3.78 -6.95 -3.96
CA GLU A 113 4.31 -5.93 -3.07
C GLU A 113 3.44 -5.86 -1.81
N PHE A 114 4.05 -5.68 -0.64
CA PHE A 114 3.36 -5.50 0.64
C PHE A 114 3.62 -4.12 1.23
N THR A 115 2.56 -3.48 1.72
CA THR A 115 2.64 -2.23 2.49
C THR A 115 1.97 -2.44 3.84
N LYS A 116 2.70 -2.21 4.94
CA LYS A 116 2.17 -2.28 6.30
C LYS A 116 2.01 -0.89 6.90
N THR A 117 0.87 -0.68 7.53
CA THR A 117 0.57 0.49 8.36
C THR A 117 0.18 0.00 9.76
N SER A 118 -0.02 0.91 10.70
CA SER A 118 -0.51 0.58 12.04
C SER A 118 -1.91 -0.05 12.06
N GLU A 119 -2.69 0.09 10.98
CA GLU A 119 -4.09 -0.35 10.92
C GLU A 119 -4.28 -1.59 10.04
N TYR A 120 -3.55 -1.68 8.94
CA TYR A 120 -3.74 -2.73 7.95
C TYR A 120 -2.43 -3.07 7.23
N ILE A 121 -2.45 -4.25 6.60
CA ILE A 121 -1.47 -4.69 5.63
C ILE A 121 -2.17 -4.78 4.28
N GLN A 122 -1.62 -4.09 3.28
CA GLN A 122 -2.08 -4.14 1.90
C GLN A 122 -1.15 -5.03 1.09
N VAL A 123 -1.74 -5.86 0.23
CA VAL A 123 -1.06 -6.58 -0.83
C VAL A 123 -1.44 -5.97 -2.18
N GLU A 124 -0.44 -5.78 -3.03
CA GLU A 124 -0.61 -5.44 -4.44
C GLU A 124 -0.09 -6.58 -5.29
N PHE A 125 -0.94 -7.16 -6.13
CA PHE A 125 -0.58 -8.16 -7.11
C PHE A 125 -0.70 -7.56 -8.51
N THR A 126 0.41 -7.42 -9.22
CA THR A 126 0.41 -6.97 -10.62
C THR A 126 0.53 -8.17 -11.55
N SER A 127 -0.52 -8.46 -12.31
CA SER A 127 -0.55 -9.60 -13.23
C SER A 127 0.21 -9.32 -14.52
N PHE A 128 1.05 -10.27 -14.93
CA PHE A 128 1.73 -10.27 -16.24
C PHE A 128 0.95 -11.01 -17.32
N ILE A 129 -0.07 -11.77 -16.92
CA ILE A 129 -0.95 -12.54 -17.81
C ILE A 129 -2.35 -11.92 -17.81
N GLU A 130 -3.17 -12.26 -18.80
CA GLU A 130 -4.50 -11.65 -18.92
C GLU A 130 -5.45 -12.08 -17.80
N PRO A 131 -6.29 -11.17 -17.29
CA PRO A 131 -6.26 -9.73 -17.51
C PRO A 131 -5.06 -9.07 -16.82
N LYS A 132 -4.35 -8.22 -17.56
CA LYS A 132 -3.20 -7.46 -17.02
C LYS A 132 -3.69 -6.24 -16.26
N ASP A 133 -3.58 -6.29 -14.95
CA ASP A 133 -3.88 -5.19 -14.05
C ASP A 133 -3.15 -5.36 -12.70
N THR A 134 -3.34 -4.38 -11.81
CA THR A 134 -2.91 -4.43 -10.41
C THR A 134 -4.12 -4.63 -9.50
N TYR A 135 -4.15 -5.77 -8.82
CA TYR A 135 -5.17 -6.18 -7.87
C TYR A 135 -4.72 -5.85 -6.45
N ARG A 136 -5.57 -5.14 -5.70
CA ARG A 136 -5.25 -4.62 -4.37
C ARG A 136 -6.18 -5.23 -3.34
N ALA A 137 -5.64 -5.76 -2.25
CA ALA A 137 -6.42 -6.32 -1.16
C ALA A 137 -5.78 -6.01 0.20
N LYS A 138 -6.57 -5.99 1.27
CA LYS A 138 -6.12 -5.64 2.62
C LYS A 138 -6.50 -6.70 3.66
N LYS A 139 -5.67 -6.82 4.69
CA LYS A 139 -5.90 -7.58 5.92
C LYS A 139 -5.71 -6.64 7.11
N GLY A 140 -6.64 -6.65 8.07
CA GLY A 140 -6.68 -5.65 9.15
C GLY A 140 -7.48 -4.38 8.79
N GLY A 141 -7.68 -3.50 9.76
CA GLY A 141 -8.51 -2.28 9.65
C GLY A 141 -10.02 -2.55 9.82
N GLU A 142 -10.85 -1.50 9.72
CA GLU A 142 -12.32 -1.59 9.96
C GLU A 142 -13.05 -2.62 9.07
N MET A 143 -12.45 -3.04 7.94
CA MET A 143 -12.99 -4.12 7.10
C MET A 143 -12.65 -5.54 7.58
N ALA A 144 -11.74 -5.71 8.54
CA ALA A 144 -11.43 -7.00 9.16
C ALA A 144 -12.44 -7.41 10.24
N ASP A 145 -13.21 -6.46 10.78
CA ASP A 145 -14.31 -6.71 11.73
C ASP A 145 -15.60 -7.19 11.04
N VAL A 146 -15.62 -7.23 9.71
CA VAL A 146 -16.72 -7.80 8.93
C VAL A 146 -16.42 -9.27 8.62
N ASN A 147 -16.20 -10.10 9.65
CA ASN A 147 -16.22 -11.55 9.52
C ASN A 147 -16.76 -12.20 10.79
N LEU A 148 -18.10 -12.32 10.86
CA LEU A 148 -18.83 -13.60 10.89
C LEU A 148 -20.34 -13.34 10.87
#